data_AF-A0A1Y4LNV2-F1
#
_entry.id   AF-A0A1Y4LNV2-F1
#
_cell.length_a   1.000
_cell.length_b   1.000
_cell.length_c   1.000
_cell.angle_alpha   90.00
_cell.angle_beta   90.00
_cell.angle_gamma   90.00
#
_symmetry.space_group_name_H-M   'P 1'
#
loop_
_entity.id
_entity.type
_entity.pdbx_description
1 polymer ?
#
loop_
_entity_poly.entity_id
_entity_poly.type
_entity_poly.pdbx_seq_one_letter_code
_entity_poly.pdbx_strand_id
1 'polypeptide(L)'
;MRILKKLLVRIILLIVAAGILCGSVVAVLGYLMYRDALKEQSLENKVAEVQADPSYTPLADLPEIYLDAVVAVEDHRFEQHCGIDIIAIARAAWNNIKFWSLREGGSTITQQLAKNLYFTQERSFIRKAAEVFMAFRLEQTYSKDEILELYVNSIYFGDGYYCVRDASAGYFGKEPADMTDDEATLLAGIPNAPSVYSLTANPDLAAQRQQYVLQQMVKYGYLGEEEAAAILQN
;
A
#
# COMPACT_ATOMS: atom_id res chain seq x y z
N MET A 1 -31.02 39.68 -3.69
CA MET A 1 -29.65 39.17 -3.99
C MET A 1 -28.68 39.16 -2.80
N ARG A 2 -28.57 40.22 -1.97
CA ARG A 2 -27.66 40.24 -0.79
C ARG A 2 -28.00 39.23 0.32
N ILE A 3 -29.29 39.01 0.57
CA ILE A 3 -29.78 38.05 1.59
C ILE A 3 -29.45 36.61 1.18
N LEU A 4 -29.67 36.25 -0.09
CA LEU A 4 -29.37 34.93 -0.64
C LEU A 4 -27.85 34.61 -0.58
N LYS A 5 -26.98 35.59 -0.89
CA LYS A 5 -25.52 35.43 -0.72
C LYS A 5 -25.11 35.21 0.74
N LYS A 6 -25.70 35.95 1.69
CA LYS A 6 -25.43 35.76 3.13
C LYS A 6 -25.91 34.39 3.62
N LEU A 7 -27.06 33.91 3.13
CA LEU A 7 -27.58 32.58 3.43
C LEU A 7 -26.67 31.49 2.89
N LEU A 8 -26.23 31.60 1.62
CA LEU A 8 -25.29 30.67 1.00
C LEU A 8 -23.97 30.56 1.79
N VAL A 9 -23.38 31.69 2.18
CA VAL A 9 -22.14 31.71 2.98
C VAL A 9 -22.35 31.03 4.33
N ARG A 10 -23.48 31.28 5.02
CA ARG A 10 -23.80 30.60 6.28
C ARG A 10 -23.93 29.09 6.11
N ILE A 11 -24.57 28.64 5.03
CA ILE A 11 -24.70 27.22 4.71
C ILE A 11 -23.31 26.60 4.47
N ILE A 12 -22.46 27.23 3.68
CA ILE A 12 -21.08 26.75 3.43
C ILE A 12 -20.30 26.66 4.75
N LEU A 13 -20.35 27.70 5.59
CA LEU A 13 -19.67 27.70 6.89
C LEU A 13 -20.17 26.59 7.81
N LEU A 14 -21.48 26.32 7.83
CA LEU A 14 -22.05 25.21 8.60
C LEU A 14 -21.59 23.85 8.07
N ILE A 15 -21.52 23.67 6.75
CA ILE A 15 -21.01 22.43 6.13
C ILE A 15 -19.54 22.21 6.50
N VAL A 16 -18.71 23.26 6.40
CA VAL A 16 -17.30 23.20 6.78
C VAL A 16 -17.15 22.88 8.27
N ALA A 17 -17.90 23.55 9.14
CA ALA A 17 -17.87 23.30 10.59
C ALA A 17 -18.30 21.87 10.93
N ALA A 18 -19.36 21.36 10.29
CA ALA A 18 -19.80 19.98 10.45
C ALA A 18 -18.75 18.98 9.94
N GLY A 19 -18.09 19.28 8.82
CA GLY A 19 -16.99 18.48 8.29
C GLY A 19 -15.79 18.42 9.23
N ILE A 20 -15.38 19.55 9.81
CA ILE A 20 -14.31 19.63 10.81
C ILE A 20 -14.67 18.81 12.05
N LEU A 21 -15.90 18.95 12.55
CA LEU A 21 -16.38 18.20 13.71
C LEU A 21 -16.40 16.68 13.44
N CYS A 22 -16.90 16.27 12.28
CA CYS A 22 -16.90 14.86 11.89
C CYS A 22 -15.45 14.33 11.77
N GLY A 23 -14.58 15.09 11.11
CA GLY A 23 -13.17 14.73 10.96
C GLY A 23 -12.43 14.63 12.29
N SER A 24 -12.71 15.53 13.25
CA SER A 24 -12.09 15.47 14.58
C SER A 24 -12.58 14.26 15.39
N VAL A 25 -13.87 13.91 15.30
CA VAL A 25 -14.40 12.68 15.91
C VAL A 25 -13.71 11.44 15.33
N VAL A 26 -13.60 11.35 13.99
CA VAL A 26 -12.89 10.25 13.32
C VAL A 26 -11.43 10.18 13.75
N ALA A 27 -10.74 11.31 13.84
CA ALA A 27 -9.35 11.36 14.29
C ALA A 27 -9.19 10.89 15.74
N VAL A 28 -10.07 11.32 16.66
CA VAL A 28 -10.05 10.88 18.06
C VAL A 28 -10.31 9.38 18.16
N LEU A 29 -11.33 8.87 17.48
CA LEU A 29 -11.65 7.44 17.48
C LEU A 29 -10.52 6.61 16.86
N GLY A 30 -9.91 7.10 15.78
CA GLY A 30 -8.76 6.46 15.14
C GLY A 30 -7.53 6.43 16.06
N TYR A 31 -7.28 7.52 16.79
CA TYR A 31 -6.19 7.57 17.78
C TYR A 31 -6.43 6.57 18.93
N LEU A 32 -7.66 6.47 19.43
CA LEU A 32 -8.01 5.50 20.47
C LEU A 32 -7.80 4.07 19.97
N MET A 33 -8.25 3.75 18.76
CA MET A 33 -8.03 2.44 18.13
C MET A 33 -6.55 2.12 17.94
N TYR A 34 -5.74 3.06 17.43
CA TYR A 34 -4.28 2.93 17.34
C TYR A 34 -3.64 2.63 18.71
N ARG A 35 -4.02 3.38 19.73
CA ARG A 35 -3.47 3.23 21.08
C ARG A 35 -3.85 1.90 21.70
N ASP A 36 -5.10 1.47 21.51
CA ASP A 36 -5.59 0.22 22.08
C ASP A 36 -4.96 -1.00 21.37
N ALA A 37 -4.71 -0.92 20.06
CA ALA A 37 -3.93 -1.92 19.32
C ALA A 37 -2.49 -2.08 19.88
N LEU A 38 -1.80 -0.98 20.18
CA LEU A 38 -0.46 -1.04 20.80
C LEU A 38 -0.45 -1.55 22.24
N LYS A 39 -1.56 -1.41 22.97
CA LYS A 39 -1.69 -1.99 24.32
C LYS A 39 -1.90 -3.50 24.27
N GLU A 40 -2.65 -3.97 23.29
CA GLU A 40 -2.88 -5.40 23.07
C GLU A 40 -1.58 -6.09 22.67
N GLN A 41 -0.83 -5.50 21.72
CA GLN A 41 0.48 -5.99 21.33
C GLN A 41 1.38 -4.84 20.91
N SER A 42 2.54 -4.70 21.57
CA SER A 42 3.49 -3.66 21.23
C SER A 42 4.03 -3.84 19.81
N LEU A 43 4.48 -2.73 19.21
CA LEU A 43 5.03 -2.73 17.85
C LEU A 43 6.23 -3.65 17.73
N GLU A 44 7.09 -3.63 18.74
CA GLU A 44 8.30 -4.43 18.80
C GLU A 44 7.97 -5.93 18.83
N ASN A 45 6.97 -6.33 19.61
CA ASN A 45 6.52 -7.73 19.67
C ASN A 45 5.83 -8.17 18.37
N LYS A 46 5.04 -7.29 17.74
CA LYS A 46 4.39 -7.60 16.46
C LYS A 46 5.42 -7.75 15.34
N VAL A 47 6.45 -6.91 15.31
CA VAL A 47 7.55 -7.03 14.35
C VAL A 47 8.38 -8.29 14.60
N ALA A 48 8.69 -8.61 15.85
CA ALA A 48 9.38 -9.85 16.19
C ALA A 48 8.59 -11.11 15.80
N GLU A 49 7.25 -11.07 15.87
CA GLU A 49 6.37 -12.13 15.39
C GLU A 49 6.52 -12.34 13.87
N VAL A 50 6.50 -11.26 13.08
CA VAL A 50 6.71 -11.33 11.62
C VAL A 50 8.10 -11.87 11.29
N GLN A 51 9.14 -11.39 11.97
CA GLN A 51 10.52 -11.82 11.76
C GLN A 51 10.79 -13.26 12.20
N ALA A 52 9.95 -13.82 13.07
CA ALA A 52 10.04 -15.21 13.51
C ALA A 52 9.36 -16.19 12.53
N ASP A 53 8.67 -15.70 11.51
CA ASP A 53 8.06 -16.55 10.50
C ASP A 53 9.15 -17.29 9.70
N PRO A 54 9.10 -18.62 9.55
CA PRO A 54 10.07 -19.38 8.77
C PRO A 54 10.17 -18.96 7.29
N SER A 55 9.10 -18.36 6.76
CA SER A 55 9.04 -17.83 5.40
C SER A 55 9.56 -16.40 5.28
N TYR A 56 9.95 -15.76 6.39
CA TYR A 56 10.53 -14.42 6.39
C TYR A 56 11.77 -14.37 5.49
N THR A 57 11.78 -13.42 4.56
CA THR A 57 12.87 -13.22 3.61
C THR A 57 13.51 -11.84 3.82
N PRO A 58 14.80 -11.77 4.19
CA PRO A 58 15.53 -10.52 4.26
C PRO A 58 15.51 -9.78 2.92
N LEU A 59 15.53 -8.45 2.97
CA LEU A 59 15.49 -7.58 1.80
C LEU A 59 16.65 -7.88 0.83
N ALA A 60 17.81 -8.25 1.37
CA ALA A 60 19.00 -8.61 0.59
C ALA A 60 18.87 -9.92 -0.21
N ASP A 61 17.91 -10.78 0.16
CA ASP A 61 17.63 -12.04 -0.53
C ASP A 61 16.49 -11.89 -1.55
N LEU A 62 16.00 -10.66 -1.77
CA LEU A 62 14.99 -10.34 -2.77
C LEU A 62 15.62 -9.71 -4.02
N PRO A 63 15.14 -10.05 -5.23
CA PRO A 63 15.58 -9.38 -6.44
C PRO A 63 15.33 -7.87 -6.37
N GLU A 64 16.32 -7.06 -6.74
CA GLU A 64 16.20 -5.59 -6.73
C GLU A 64 15.02 -5.12 -7.59
N ILE A 65 14.83 -5.75 -8.77
CA ILE A 65 13.70 -5.46 -9.66
C ILE A 65 12.33 -5.70 -9.00
N TYR A 66 12.22 -6.68 -8.08
CA TYR A 66 10.98 -6.91 -7.35
C TYR A 66 10.67 -5.74 -6.40
N LEU A 67 11.68 -5.29 -5.65
CA LEU A 67 11.55 -4.18 -4.71
C LEU A 67 11.21 -2.88 -5.45
N ASP A 68 11.91 -2.61 -6.55
CA ASP A 68 11.64 -1.47 -7.41
C ASP A 68 10.23 -1.51 -8.01
N ALA A 69 9.77 -2.69 -8.45
CA ALA A 69 8.42 -2.88 -8.96
C ALA A 69 7.36 -2.58 -7.89
N VAL A 70 7.56 -3.09 -6.66
CA VAL A 70 6.68 -2.83 -5.52
C VAL A 70 6.63 -1.34 -5.21
N VAL A 71 7.79 -0.67 -5.08
CA VAL A 71 7.85 0.77 -4.81
C VAL A 71 7.22 1.56 -5.95
N ALA A 72 7.53 1.26 -7.21
CA ALA A 72 7.00 1.99 -8.36
C ALA A 72 5.47 1.92 -8.45
N VAL A 73 4.86 0.77 -8.17
CA VAL A 73 3.42 0.55 -8.35
C VAL A 73 2.59 0.93 -7.12
N GLU A 74 3.10 0.70 -5.92
CA GLU A 74 2.37 0.96 -4.67
C GLU A 74 2.67 2.34 -4.10
N ASP A 75 3.92 2.83 -4.19
CA ASP A 75 4.35 4.05 -3.52
C ASP A 75 5.65 4.66 -4.10
N HIS A 76 5.61 5.17 -5.33
CA HIS A 76 6.82 5.67 -6.04
C HIS A 76 7.60 6.81 -5.34
N ARG A 77 7.06 7.38 -4.26
CA ARG A 77 7.69 8.42 -3.44
C ARG A 77 7.97 7.91 -2.03
N PHE A 78 8.03 6.60 -1.83
CA PHE A 78 8.22 5.94 -0.55
C PHE A 78 9.34 6.57 0.28
N GLU A 79 10.50 6.82 -0.34
CA GLU A 79 11.67 7.45 0.28
C GLU A 79 11.49 8.94 0.64
N GLN A 80 10.47 9.60 0.11
CA GLN A 80 10.31 11.05 0.15
C GLN A 80 9.28 11.53 1.19
N HIS A 81 8.67 10.61 1.94
CA HIS A 81 7.64 10.95 2.94
C HIS A 81 7.80 10.16 4.24
N CYS A 82 7.22 10.65 5.32
CA CYS A 82 7.19 9.99 6.63
C CYS A 82 5.87 9.21 6.85
N GLY A 83 5.65 8.20 6.00
CA GLY A 83 4.47 7.32 6.07
C GLY A 83 3.18 7.84 5.44
N ILE A 84 3.07 9.13 5.12
CA ILE A 84 1.90 9.71 4.42
C ILE A 84 2.36 10.57 3.25
N ASP A 85 1.92 10.24 2.04
CA ASP A 85 2.15 11.08 0.87
C ASP A 85 0.97 12.01 0.60
N ILE A 86 1.11 13.27 1.02
CA ILE A 86 0.13 14.34 0.78
C ILE A 86 -0.06 14.62 -0.72
N ILE A 87 1.00 14.53 -1.53
CA ILE A 87 0.93 14.76 -2.98
C ILE A 87 0.19 13.60 -3.64
N ALA A 88 0.47 12.34 -3.25
CA ALA A 88 -0.28 11.20 -3.77
C ALA A 88 -1.77 11.27 -3.39
N ILE A 89 -2.08 11.66 -2.15
CA ILE A 89 -3.47 11.89 -1.70
C ILE A 89 -4.15 12.98 -2.53
N ALA A 90 -3.49 14.12 -2.74
CA ALA A 90 -4.05 15.23 -3.52
C ALA A 90 -4.28 14.84 -4.99
N ARG A 91 -3.32 14.14 -5.61
CA ARG A 91 -3.44 13.58 -6.97
C ARG A 91 -4.60 12.60 -7.06
N ALA A 92 -4.68 11.64 -6.14
CA ALA A 92 -5.75 10.64 -6.12
C ALA A 92 -7.13 11.30 -5.96
N ALA A 93 -7.25 12.29 -5.07
CA ALA A 93 -8.48 13.06 -4.90
C ALA A 93 -8.86 13.80 -6.19
N TRP A 94 -7.91 14.47 -6.84
CA TRP A 94 -8.14 15.18 -8.10
C TRP A 94 -8.59 14.24 -9.23
N ASN A 95 -7.91 13.12 -9.42
CA ASN A 95 -8.24 12.15 -10.46
C ASN A 95 -9.58 11.46 -10.18
N ASN A 96 -9.87 11.11 -8.93
CA ASN A 96 -11.14 10.49 -8.58
C ASN A 96 -12.33 11.44 -8.84
N ILE A 97 -12.16 12.75 -8.63
CA ILE A 97 -13.16 13.78 -8.98
C ILE A 97 -13.27 13.93 -10.51
N LYS A 98 -12.14 14.03 -11.22
CA LYS A 98 -12.09 14.23 -12.67
C LYS A 98 -12.77 13.08 -13.43
N PHE A 99 -12.53 11.85 -13.01
CA PHE A 99 -13.02 10.65 -13.68
C PHE A 99 -14.28 10.06 -13.05
N TRP A 100 -14.84 10.68 -11.99
CA TRP A 100 -16.01 10.19 -11.26
C TRP A 100 -15.88 8.71 -10.84
N SER A 101 -14.66 8.29 -10.50
CA SER A 101 -14.33 6.89 -10.22
C SER A 101 -13.30 6.80 -9.11
N LEU A 102 -13.47 5.87 -8.15
CA LEU A 102 -12.50 5.61 -7.08
C LEU A 102 -11.36 4.68 -7.56
N ARG A 103 -10.74 5.00 -8.70
CA ARG A 103 -9.75 4.12 -9.36
C ARG A 103 -8.36 4.27 -8.77
N GLU A 104 -8.01 5.44 -8.24
CA GLU A 104 -6.65 5.71 -7.78
C GLU A 104 -6.58 5.72 -6.25
N GLY A 105 -5.69 4.89 -5.72
CA GLY A 105 -5.34 4.86 -4.30
C GLY A 105 -4.26 5.90 -3.99
N GLY A 106 -4.35 6.50 -2.81
CA GLY A 106 -3.30 7.36 -2.24
C GLY A 106 -2.71 6.81 -0.95
N SER A 107 -2.79 5.49 -0.73
CA SER A 107 -2.19 4.87 0.45
C SER A 107 -0.73 4.54 0.20
N THR A 108 0.14 4.81 1.16
CA THR A 108 1.57 4.50 1.13
C THR A 108 1.83 3.05 1.52
N ILE A 109 3.03 2.55 1.22
CA ILE A 109 3.51 1.24 1.70
C ILE A 109 3.41 1.16 3.24
N THR A 110 3.84 2.20 3.95
CA THR A 110 3.77 2.26 5.42
C THR A 110 2.35 2.17 5.96
N GLN A 111 1.37 2.82 5.30
CA GLN A 111 -0.04 2.69 5.70
C GLN A 111 -0.58 1.29 5.43
N GLN A 112 -0.17 0.67 4.33
CA GLN A 112 -0.55 -0.70 4.02
C GLN A 112 0.06 -1.68 5.01
N LEU A 113 1.32 -1.50 5.41
CA LEU A 113 1.96 -2.27 6.48
C LEU A 113 1.21 -2.11 7.80
N ALA A 114 0.90 -0.87 8.22
CA ALA A 114 0.12 -0.61 9.42
C ALA A 114 -1.23 -1.34 9.41
N LYS A 115 -1.92 -1.35 8.27
CA LYS A 115 -3.16 -2.11 8.09
C LYS A 115 -2.92 -3.61 8.28
N ASN A 116 -1.92 -4.18 7.60
CA ASN A 116 -1.67 -5.62 7.61
C ASN A 116 -1.26 -6.15 9.00
N LEU A 117 -0.48 -5.38 9.76
CA LEU A 117 -0.01 -5.80 11.08
C LEU A 117 -1.08 -5.73 12.17
N TYR A 118 -1.97 -4.74 12.13
CA TYR A 118 -2.80 -4.38 13.29
C TYR A 118 -4.29 -4.31 13.05
N PHE A 119 -4.74 -4.15 11.80
CA PHE A 119 -6.12 -3.76 11.54
C PHE A 119 -6.82 -4.70 10.56
N THR A 120 -8.09 -4.99 10.85
CA THR A 120 -8.90 -5.86 9.99
C THR A 120 -9.18 -5.20 8.64
N GLN A 121 -9.59 -5.99 7.63
CA GLN A 121 -9.89 -5.49 6.29
C GLN A 121 -11.23 -4.70 6.20
N GLU A 122 -11.98 -4.54 7.30
CA GLU A 122 -13.22 -3.75 7.34
C GLU A 122 -13.02 -2.26 7.01
N ARG A 123 -13.55 -1.83 5.86
CA ARG A 123 -13.39 -0.45 5.38
C ARG A 123 -14.12 0.54 6.28
N SER A 124 -13.37 1.25 7.12
CA SER A 124 -13.87 2.33 7.98
C SER A 124 -12.92 3.53 7.99
N PHE A 125 -13.46 4.75 7.98
CA PHE A 125 -12.68 5.98 8.12
C PHE A 125 -11.93 6.05 9.45
N ILE A 126 -12.49 5.45 10.52
CA ILE A 126 -11.84 5.38 11.83
C ILE A 126 -10.58 4.54 11.76
N ARG A 127 -10.65 3.35 11.13
CA ARG A 127 -9.48 2.51 10.88
C ARG A 127 -8.44 3.23 10.04
N LYS A 128 -8.86 3.95 8.99
CA LYS A 128 -7.93 4.71 8.16
C LYS A 128 -7.20 5.80 8.94
N ALA A 129 -7.87 6.45 9.90
CA ALA A 129 -7.20 7.37 10.81
C ALA A 129 -6.22 6.64 11.76
N ALA A 130 -6.58 5.45 12.27
CA ALA A 130 -5.66 4.62 13.06
C ALA A 130 -4.41 4.19 12.26
N GLU A 131 -4.56 3.81 10.98
CA GLU A 131 -3.46 3.52 10.05
C GLU A 131 -2.50 4.71 9.93
N VAL A 132 -3.00 5.96 9.91
CA VAL A 132 -2.15 7.16 9.85
C VAL A 132 -1.29 7.29 11.11
N PHE A 133 -1.88 7.14 12.30
CA PHE A 133 -1.11 7.20 13.55
C PHE A 133 -0.08 6.07 13.66
N MET A 134 -0.45 4.86 13.24
CA MET A 134 0.46 3.71 13.22
C MET A 134 1.57 3.88 12.19
N ALA A 135 1.29 4.42 11.00
CA ALA A 135 2.29 4.70 9.98
C ALA A 135 3.36 5.69 10.48
N PHE A 136 2.95 6.76 11.19
CA PHE A 136 3.92 7.66 11.84
C PHE A 136 4.75 6.96 12.91
N ARG A 137 4.15 6.05 13.70
CA ARG A 137 4.88 5.28 14.71
C ARG A 137 5.91 4.34 14.05
N LEU A 138 5.55 3.69 12.95
CA LEU A 138 6.46 2.84 12.16
C LEU A 138 7.65 3.64 11.64
N GLU A 139 7.41 4.78 11.00
CA GLU A 139 8.45 5.66 10.41
C GLU A 139 9.35 6.34 11.45
N GLN A 140 8.88 6.46 12.69
CA GLN A 140 9.71 6.93 13.80
C GLN A 140 10.59 5.83 14.40
N THR A 141 10.27 4.56 14.16
CA THR A 141 10.89 3.42 14.84
C THR A 141 11.79 2.61 13.92
N TYR A 142 11.43 2.52 12.64
CA TYR A 142 12.10 1.72 11.62
C TYR A 142 12.52 2.57 10.43
N SER A 143 13.63 2.19 9.80
CA SER A 143 14.10 2.73 8.53
C SER A 143 13.20 2.32 7.36
N LYS A 144 13.42 2.95 6.20
CA LYS A 144 12.67 2.65 4.97
C LYS A 144 12.86 1.23 4.51
N ASP A 145 14.10 0.74 4.52
CA ASP A 145 14.44 -0.63 4.19
C ASP A 145 13.73 -1.63 5.13
N GLU A 146 13.75 -1.39 6.44
CA GLU A 146 13.04 -2.24 7.42
C GLU A 146 11.53 -2.20 7.20
N ILE A 147 10.93 -1.04 6.87
CA ILE A 147 9.51 -0.93 6.56
C ILE A 147 9.16 -1.70 5.29
N LEU A 148 9.99 -1.60 4.24
CA LEU A 148 9.78 -2.31 2.98
C LEU A 148 9.92 -3.82 3.19
N GLU A 149 10.93 -4.26 3.95
CA GLU A 149 11.16 -5.66 4.32
C GLU A 149 9.96 -6.23 5.10
N LEU A 150 9.47 -5.50 6.11
CA LEU A 150 8.28 -5.91 6.85
C LEU A 150 7.04 -5.93 5.96
N TYR A 151 6.91 -4.99 5.02
CA TYR A 151 5.80 -4.93 4.09
C TYR A 151 5.73 -6.16 3.21
N VAL A 152 6.80 -6.49 2.48
CA VAL A 152 6.83 -7.65 1.58
C VAL A 152 6.66 -8.98 2.33
N ASN A 153 7.02 -9.01 3.61
CA ASN A 153 6.82 -10.17 4.49
C ASN A 153 5.45 -10.22 5.19
N SER A 154 4.62 -9.17 5.10
CA SER A 154 3.31 -9.11 5.78
C SER A 154 2.12 -8.94 4.83
N ILE A 155 2.36 -8.77 3.54
CA ILE A 155 1.30 -8.56 2.55
C ILE A 155 0.71 -9.88 2.06
N TYR A 156 -0.58 -9.83 1.70
CA TYR A 156 -1.32 -10.97 1.16
C TYR A 156 -1.28 -10.96 -0.36
N PHE A 157 -0.92 -12.09 -0.96
CA PHE A 157 -0.78 -12.26 -2.42
C PHE A 157 -1.92 -13.05 -3.05
N GLY A 158 -2.97 -13.41 -2.30
CA GLY A 158 -4.02 -14.28 -2.85
C GLY A 158 -3.70 -15.75 -2.59
N ASP A 159 -4.66 -16.63 -2.87
CA ASP A 159 -4.52 -18.10 -2.72
C ASP A 159 -4.00 -18.61 -1.37
N GLY A 160 -4.18 -17.82 -0.31
CA GLY A 160 -3.67 -18.17 1.03
C GLY A 160 -2.20 -17.84 1.25
N TYR A 161 -1.51 -17.22 0.29
CA TYR A 161 -0.11 -16.83 0.41
C TYR A 161 0.02 -15.48 1.13
N TYR A 162 0.72 -15.51 2.26
CA TYR A 162 1.12 -14.34 3.03
C TYR A 162 2.64 -14.28 3.01
N CYS A 163 3.22 -13.11 2.76
CA CYS A 163 4.66 -12.93 2.48
C CYS A 163 5.10 -13.34 1.06
N VAL A 164 6.17 -12.69 0.61
CA VAL A 164 6.75 -12.84 -0.73
C VAL A 164 7.26 -14.26 -1.00
N ARG A 165 7.80 -14.94 0.02
CA ARG A 165 8.33 -16.30 -0.12
C ARG A 165 7.25 -17.33 -0.36
N ASP A 166 6.19 -17.30 0.44
CA ASP A 166 5.04 -18.18 0.26
C ASP A 166 4.43 -17.99 -1.14
N ALA A 167 4.34 -16.74 -1.60
CA ALA A 167 3.79 -16.44 -2.91
C ALA A 167 4.72 -16.91 -4.06
N SER A 168 6.02 -16.67 -3.96
CA SER A 168 7.01 -17.16 -4.94
C SER A 168 7.04 -18.68 -5.01
N ALA A 169 7.07 -19.35 -3.86
CA ALA A 169 7.05 -20.81 -3.79
C ALA A 169 5.71 -21.38 -4.30
N GLY A 170 4.60 -20.73 -3.96
CA GLY A 170 3.27 -21.15 -4.35
C GLY A 170 2.96 -20.98 -5.83
N TYR A 171 3.32 -19.83 -6.41
CA TYR A 171 3.02 -19.52 -7.81
C TYR A 171 4.06 -20.03 -8.79
N PHE A 172 5.34 -19.98 -8.42
CA PHE A 172 6.45 -20.26 -9.35
C PHE A 172 7.27 -21.48 -8.95
N GLY A 173 7.10 -22.01 -7.73
CA GLY A 173 7.91 -23.11 -7.22
C GLY A 173 9.37 -22.71 -6.97
N LYS A 174 9.63 -21.43 -6.67
CA LYS A 174 10.96 -20.83 -6.54
C LYS A 174 11.16 -20.12 -5.22
N GLU A 175 12.41 -20.11 -4.74
CA GLU A 175 12.82 -19.15 -3.72
C GLU A 175 12.79 -17.73 -4.30
N PRO A 176 12.53 -16.68 -3.49
CA PRO A 176 12.43 -15.33 -4.01
C PRO A 176 13.64 -14.86 -4.83
N ALA A 177 14.85 -15.24 -4.40
CA ALA A 177 16.10 -14.92 -5.09
C ALA A 177 16.21 -15.53 -6.50
N ASP A 178 15.44 -16.59 -6.79
CA ASP A 178 15.46 -17.31 -8.07
C ASP A 178 14.35 -16.84 -9.03
N MET A 179 13.51 -15.88 -8.62
CA MET A 179 12.48 -15.31 -9.49
C MET A 179 13.12 -14.65 -10.72
N THR A 180 12.53 -14.88 -11.89
CA THR A 180 12.87 -14.09 -13.08
C THR A 180 12.33 -12.67 -12.94
N ASP A 181 12.83 -11.75 -13.76
CA ASP A 181 12.31 -10.38 -13.85
C ASP A 181 10.81 -10.36 -14.21
N ASP A 182 10.35 -11.33 -15.02
CA ASP A 182 8.94 -11.51 -15.33
C ASP A 182 8.13 -11.90 -14.09
N GLU A 183 8.55 -12.95 -13.39
CA GLU A 183 7.89 -13.44 -12.16
C GLU A 183 7.89 -12.37 -11.06
N ALA A 184 9.01 -11.66 -10.87
CA ALA A 184 9.16 -10.59 -9.91
C ALA A 184 8.19 -9.43 -10.19
N THR A 185 8.16 -8.92 -11.42
CA THR A 185 7.28 -7.81 -11.80
C THR A 185 5.80 -8.20 -11.81
N LEU A 186 5.50 -9.47 -12.15
CA LEU A 186 4.16 -10.03 -12.06
C LEU A 186 3.69 -10.10 -10.60
N LEU A 187 4.52 -10.66 -9.72
CA LEU A 187 4.21 -10.81 -8.30
C LEU A 187 4.00 -9.47 -7.59
N ALA A 188 4.79 -8.45 -7.93
CA ALA A 188 4.65 -7.08 -7.40
C ALA A 188 3.29 -6.44 -7.72
N GLY A 189 2.61 -6.88 -8.78
CA GLY A 189 1.30 -6.37 -9.18
C GLY A 189 0.13 -6.91 -8.35
N ILE A 190 0.29 -8.07 -7.73
CA ILE A 190 -0.78 -8.84 -7.09
C ILE A 190 -1.35 -8.17 -5.83
N PRO A 191 -0.55 -7.64 -4.88
CA PRO A 191 -1.02 -7.07 -3.61
C PRO A 191 -2.13 -6.02 -3.73
N ASN A 192 -2.20 -5.32 -4.87
CA ASN A 192 -3.21 -4.29 -5.13
C ASN A 192 -4.66 -4.80 -5.01
N ALA A 193 -4.92 -6.00 -5.53
CA ALA A 193 -6.20 -6.69 -5.44
C ALA A 193 -5.97 -8.20 -5.49
N PRO A 194 -5.52 -8.83 -4.39
CA PRO A 194 -4.96 -10.17 -4.43
C PRO A 194 -5.94 -11.23 -4.93
N SER A 195 -7.22 -11.12 -4.57
CA SER A 195 -8.27 -12.02 -5.07
C SER A 195 -8.61 -11.83 -6.56
N VAL A 196 -8.31 -10.65 -7.13
CA VAL A 196 -8.56 -10.34 -8.55
C VAL A 196 -7.36 -10.77 -9.40
N TYR A 197 -6.15 -10.54 -8.91
CA TYR A 197 -4.91 -10.78 -9.66
C TYR A 197 -4.20 -12.09 -9.27
N SER A 198 -4.82 -12.96 -8.47
CA SER A 198 -4.29 -14.29 -8.19
C SER A 198 -4.03 -15.05 -9.50
N LEU A 199 -2.85 -15.65 -9.62
CA LEU A 199 -2.44 -16.36 -10.83
C LEU A 199 -3.19 -17.67 -11.03
N THR A 200 -3.69 -18.27 -9.94
CA THR A 200 -4.53 -19.48 -10.00
C THR A 200 -5.92 -19.15 -10.55
N ALA A 201 -6.46 -17.98 -10.20
CA ALA A 201 -7.83 -17.60 -10.55
C ALA A 201 -7.92 -16.83 -11.87
N ASN A 202 -7.03 -15.87 -12.11
CA ASN A 202 -7.13 -14.92 -13.24
C ASN A 202 -5.75 -14.53 -13.82
N PRO A 203 -5.01 -15.47 -14.45
CA PRO A 203 -3.68 -15.19 -15.00
C PRO A 203 -3.67 -14.03 -16.02
N ASP A 204 -4.71 -13.91 -16.85
CA ASP A 204 -4.83 -12.81 -17.82
C ASP A 204 -4.94 -11.43 -17.16
N LEU A 205 -5.62 -11.33 -16.00
CA LEU A 205 -5.73 -10.09 -15.25
C LEU A 205 -4.42 -9.75 -14.54
N ALA A 206 -3.71 -10.77 -14.04
CA ALA A 206 -2.38 -10.60 -13.47
C ALA A 206 -1.38 -10.09 -14.52
N ALA A 207 -1.38 -10.65 -15.73
CA ALA A 207 -0.53 -10.19 -16.83
C ALA A 207 -0.85 -8.73 -17.24
N GLN A 208 -2.13 -8.35 -17.31
CA GLN A 208 -2.51 -6.95 -17.53
C GLN A 208 -2.02 -6.04 -16.41
N ARG A 209 -2.06 -6.53 -15.16
CA ARG A 209 -1.55 -5.78 -14.01
C ARG A 209 -0.04 -5.64 -14.04
N GLN A 210 0.71 -6.66 -14.44
CA GLN A 210 2.15 -6.61 -14.65
C GLN A 210 2.54 -5.57 -15.70
N GLN A 211 1.82 -5.50 -16.82
CA GLN A 211 2.05 -4.45 -17.82
C GLN A 211 1.93 -3.04 -17.22
N TYR A 212 0.96 -2.84 -16.31
CA TYR A 212 0.84 -1.59 -15.57
C TYR A 212 2.02 -1.36 -14.60
N VAL A 213 2.51 -2.41 -13.92
CA VAL A 213 3.70 -2.34 -13.06
C VAL A 213 4.91 -1.87 -13.88
N LEU A 214 5.21 -2.54 -14.99
CA LEU A 214 6.30 -2.18 -15.89
C LEU A 214 6.18 -0.74 -16.41
N GLN A 215 4.96 -0.30 -16.77
CA GLN A 215 4.71 1.09 -17.15
C GLN A 215 5.02 2.07 -16.02
N GLN A 216 4.74 1.74 -14.75
CA GLN A 216 5.12 2.59 -13.62
C GLN A 216 6.64 2.58 -13.40
N MET A 217 7.29 1.42 -13.52
CA MET A 217 8.76 1.32 -13.40
C MET A 217 9.45 2.20 -14.44
N VAL A 218 9.03 2.14 -15.71
CA VAL A 218 9.53 3.02 -16.78
C VAL A 218 9.24 4.48 -16.48
N LYS A 219 7.99 4.81 -16.12
CA LYS A 219 7.57 6.19 -15.84
C LYS A 219 8.38 6.85 -14.73
N TYR A 220 8.78 6.09 -13.70
CA TYR A 220 9.55 6.60 -12.57
C TYR A 220 11.05 6.35 -12.68
N GLY A 221 11.52 5.77 -13.79
CA GLY A 221 12.93 5.66 -14.13
C GLY A 221 13.66 4.47 -13.50
N TYR A 222 12.92 3.47 -13.01
CA TYR A 222 13.50 2.20 -12.52
C TYR A 222 13.92 1.26 -13.66
N LEU A 223 13.34 1.43 -14.85
CA LEU A 223 13.55 0.53 -15.98
C LEU A 223 13.53 1.30 -17.31
N GLY A 224 14.31 0.86 -18.30
CA GLY A 224 14.21 1.36 -19.67
C GLY A 224 12.99 0.78 -20.42
N GLU A 225 12.51 1.47 -21.47
CA GLU A 225 11.41 0.96 -22.31
C GLU A 225 11.76 -0.37 -23.00
N GLU A 226 13.00 -0.51 -23.49
CA GLU A 226 13.46 -1.73 -24.16
C GLU A 226 13.54 -2.92 -23.19
N GLU A 227 14.00 -2.68 -21.97
CA GLU A 227 14.11 -3.68 -20.91
C GLU A 227 12.72 -4.12 -20.44
N ALA A 228 11.79 -3.18 -20.25
CA ALA A 228 10.39 -3.48 -19.96
C ALA A 228 9.75 -4.36 -21.04
N ALA A 229 10.04 -4.09 -22.31
CA ALA A 229 9.52 -4.86 -23.43
C ALA A 229 10.15 -6.26 -23.54
N ALA A 230 11.38 -6.44 -23.07
CA ALA A 230 12.07 -7.73 -23.04
C ALA A 230 11.51 -8.66 -21.95
N ILE A 231 11.13 -8.11 -20.79
CA ILE A 231 10.53 -8.88 -19.69
C ILE A 231 9.25 -9.60 -20.15
N LEU A 232 8.39 -8.92 -20.92
CA LEU A 232 7.12 -9.47 -21.42
C LEU A 232 7.26 -10.53 -22.54
N GLN A 233 8.48 -10.83 -23.00
CA GLN A 233 8.73 -11.77 -24.09
C GLN A 233 9.30 -13.12 -23.62
N ASN A 234 9.66 -13.23 -22.34
CA ASN A 234 10.15 -14.45 -21.70
C ASN A 234 9.02 -15.27 -21.08
#